data_AF-A0A9D2SJ83-F1
#
_entry.id   AF-A0A9D2SJ83-F1
#
_cell.length_a   1.000
_cell.length_b   1.000
_cell.length_c   1.000
_cell.angle_alpha   90.00
_cell.angle_beta   90.00
_cell.angle_gamma   90.00
#
_symmetry.space_group_name_H-M   'P 1'
#
loop_
_entity.id
_entity.type
_entity.pdbx_description
1 polymer ?
#
loop_
_entity_poly.entity_id
_entity_poly.type
_entity_poly.pdbx_seq_one_letter_code
_entity_poly.pdbx_strand_id
1 'polypeptide(L)'
;METARRGGIASGESRRRKKTMRETAKMLLDMQIPSAARELQKKLKLMGISEDDFTYQSAVMVGILNQAMKGNTKAAAFLRDTVGENPLLVQEEESSTLADAIEEAYRNRVEGSENAE
;
A
#
# COMPACT_ATOMS: atom_id res chain seq x y z
N MET A 1 32.40 1.48 20.17
CA MET A 1 31.42 2.60 20.07
C MET A 1 31.36 3.24 18.68
N GLU A 2 32.47 3.33 17.94
CA GLU A 2 32.51 3.95 16.61
C GLU A 2 31.68 3.20 15.54
N THR A 3 31.64 1.87 15.59
CA THR A 3 30.85 1.02 14.68
C THR A 3 29.34 1.22 14.85
N ALA A 4 28.86 1.37 16.08
CA ALA A 4 27.45 1.65 16.38
C ALA A 4 27.02 3.03 15.85
N ARG A 5 27.89 4.05 15.98
CA ARG A 5 27.65 5.40 15.47
C ARG A 5 27.62 5.43 13.93
N ARG A 6 28.57 4.75 13.28
CA ARG A 6 28.62 4.61 11.80
C ARG A 6 27.40 3.85 11.25
N GLY A 7 26.95 2.81 11.95
CA GLY A 7 25.73 2.07 11.61
C GLY A 7 24.47 2.93 11.67
N GLY A 8 24.33 3.78 12.68
CA GLY A 8 23.22 4.72 12.81
C GLY A 8 23.17 5.75 11.67
N ILE A 9 24.32 6.31 11.29
CA ILE A 9 24.42 7.28 10.18
C ILE A 9 24.08 6.62 8.84
N ALA A 10 24.66 5.46 8.54
CA ALA A 10 24.39 4.73 7.31
C ALA A 10 22.91 4.30 7.19
N SER A 11 22.31 3.85 8.30
CA SER A 11 20.88 3.53 8.37
C SER A 11 20.01 4.76 8.14
N GLY A 12 20.37 5.90 8.74
CA GLY A 12 19.69 7.17 8.54
C GLY A 12 19.75 7.67 7.09
N GLU A 13 20.92 7.54 6.45
CA GLU A 13 21.08 7.86 5.02
C GLU A 13 20.26 6.92 4.13
N SER A 14 20.26 5.61 4.41
CA SER A 14 19.43 4.65 3.69
C SER A 14 17.93 4.97 3.84
N ARG A 15 17.47 5.30 5.05
CA ARG A 15 16.08 5.72 5.30
C ARG A 15 15.72 7.00 4.54
N ARG A 16 16.61 8.00 4.54
CA ARG A 16 16.43 9.24 3.76
C ARG A 16 16.36 8.95 2.26
N ARG A 17 17.27 8.15 1.71
CA ARG A 17 17.25 7.74 0.30
C ARG A 17 15.95 7.00 -0.07
N LYS A 18 15.51 6.06 0.76
CA LYS A 18 14.23 5.34 0.56
C LYS A 18 13.03 6.29 0.59
N LYS A 19 13.04 7.28 1.48
CA LYS A 19 11.99 8.32 1.53
C LYS A 19 11.97 9.12 0.23
N THR A 20 13.12 9.61 -0.23
CA THR A 20 13.24 10.34 -1.50
C THR A 20 12.79 9.49 -2.69
N MET A 21 13.19 8.22 -2.77
CA MET A 21 12.75 7.32 -3.85
C MET A 21 11.25 7.11 -3.84
N ARG A 22 10.63 6.97 -2.67
CA ARG A 22 9.17 6.84 -2.54
C ARG A 22 8.47 8.10 -3.04
N GLU A 23 8.97 9.28 -2.66
CA GLU A 23 8.43 10.57 -3.10
C GLU A 23 8.55 10.73 -4.63
N THR A 24 9.71 10.39 -5.20
CA THR A 24 9.91 10.40 -6.65
C THR A 24 8.98 9.41 -7.35
N ALA A 25 8.81 8.19 -6.83
CA ALA A 25 7.91 7.21 -7.42
C ALA A 25 6.46 7.71 -7.39
N LYS A 26 6.02 8.30 -6.28
CA LYS A 26 4.68 8.90 -6.17
C LYS A 26 4.49 10.01 -7.21
N MET A 27 5.45 10.92 -7.30
CA MET A 27 5.43 11.99 -8.30
C MET A 27 5.30 11.42 -9.73
N LEU A 28 6.10 10.41 -10.08
CA LEU A 28 6.05 9.79 -11.41
C LEU A 28 4.70 9.11 -11.68
N LEU A 29 4.11 8.45 -10.70
CA LEU A 29 2.81 7.79 -10.83
C LEU A 29 1.67 8.80 -10.98
N ASP A 30 1.73 9.92 -10.27
CA ASP A 30 0.74 11.01 -10.31
C ASP A 30 0.84 11.84 -11.61
N MET A 31 1.94 11.76 -12.35
CA MET A 31 2.11 12.49 -13.60
C MET A 31 1.08 12.06 -14.66
N GLN A 32 0.55 13.05 -15.36
CA GLN A 32 -0.31 12.87 -16.53
C GLN A 32 0.49 12.34 -17.72
N ILE A 33 -0.13 11.46 -18.48
CA ILE A 33 0.44 10.88 -19.70
C ILE A 33 0.42 11.94 -20.79
N PRO A 34 1.58 12.27 -21.39
CA PRO A 34 1.67 13.25 -22.46
C PRO A 34 0.75 12.90 -23.64
N SER A 35 0.14 13.91 -24.25
CA SER A 35 -0.70 13.77 -25.46
C SER A 35 0.02 13.13 -26.65
N ALA A 36 1.36 13.18 -26.67
CA ALA A 36 2.18 12.48 -27.65
C ALA A 36 2.08 10.94 -27.53
N ALA A 37 1.77 10.40 -26.36
CA ALA A 37 1.64 8.96 -26.10
C ALA A 37 0.25 8.41 -26.49
N ARG A 38 -0.16 8.67 -27.74
CA ARG A 38 -1.53 8.40 -28.26
C ARG A 38 -1.97 6.95 -28.10
N GLU A 39 -1.08 5.99 -28.33
CA GLU A 39 -1.39 4.57 -28.22
C GLU A 39 -1.71 4.16 -26.77
N LEU A 40 -1.02 4.76 -25.80
CA LEU A 40 -1.28 4.49 -24.39
C LEU A 40 -2.62 5.09 -23.96
N GLN A 41 -2.87 6.36 -24.33
CA GLN A 41 -4.15 7.02 -24.05
C GLN A 41 -5.34 6.28 -24.68
N LYS A 42 -5.20 5.81 -25.93
CA LYS A 42 -6.24 5.00 -26.59
C LYS A 42 -6.55 3.70 -25.84
N LYS A 43 -5.51 3.02 -25.33
CA LYS A 43 -5.68 1.81 -24.51
C LYS A 43 -6.41 2.11 -23.20
N LEU A 44 -6.03 3.18 -22.51
CA LEU A 44 -6.70 3.60 -21.26
C LEU A 44 -8.18 3.94 -21.51
N LYS A 45 -8.46 4.69 -22.58
CA LYS A 45 -9.82 5.03 -22.99
C LYS A 45 -10.67 3.79 -23.26
N LEU A 46 -10.11 2.80 -23.96
CA LEU A 46 -10.82 1.54 -24.26
C LEU A 46 -11.16 0.75 -22.99
N MET A 47 -10.36 0.89 -21.94
CA MET A 47 -10.60 0.29 -20.61
C MET A 47 -11.61 1.08 -19.77
N GLY A 48 -12.18 2.18 -20.30
CA GLY A 48 -13.16 3.01 -19.61
C GLY A 48 -12.57 4.00 -18.61
N ILE A 49 -11.26 4.25 -18.65
CA ILE A 49 -10.60 5.23 -17.77
C ILE A 49 -10.85 6.64 -18.33
N SER A 50 -11.21 7.59 -17.46
CA SER A 50 -11.42 8.99 -17.84
C SER A 50 -10.12 9.62 -18.34
N GLU A 51 -10.22 10.57 -19.27
CA GLU A 51 -9.04 11.31 -19.76
C GLU A 51 -8.36 12.11 -18.63
N ASP A 52 -9.13 12.55 -17.62
CA ASP A 52 -8.60 13.20 -16.40
C ASP A 52 -7.73 12.25 -15.56
N ASP A 53 -7.96 10.94 -15.69
CA ASP A 53 -7.26 9.87 -14.97
C ASP A 53 -6.18 9.19 -15.82
N PHE A 54 -5.75 9.81 -16.92
CA PHE A 54 -4.64 9.33 -17.75
C PHE A 54 -3.29 9.57 -17.09
N THR A 55 -3.09 8.97 -15.93
CA THR A 55 -1.83 9.01 -15.18
C THR A 55 -0.99 7.76 -15.44
N TYR A 56 0.30 7.85 -15.13
CA TYR A 56 1.17 6.67 -15.16
C TYR A 56 0.72 5.60 -14.16
N GLN A 57 0.09 6.00 -13.04
CA GLN A 57 -0.54 5.06 -12.10
C GLN A 57 -1.58 4.19 -12.81
N SER A 58 -2.54 4.80 -13.51
CA SER A 58 -3.58 4.10 -14.26
C SER A 58 -2.98 3.16 -15.32
N ALA A 59 -1.95 3.63 -16.05
CA ALA A 59 -1.25 2.81 -17.04
C ALA A 59 -0.52 1.60 -16.44
N VAL A 60 0.14 1.77 -15.29
CA VAL A 60 0.79 0.66 -14.59
C VAL A 60 -0.26 -0.36 -14.14
N MET A 61 -1.38 0.08 -13.55
CA MET A 61 -2.46 -0.82 -13.13
C MET A 61 -3.04 -1.63 -14.29
N VAL A 62 -3.28 -0.99 -15.44
CA VAL A 62 -3.71 -1.70 -16.66
C VAL A 62 -2.64 -2.68 -17.15
N GLY A 63 -1.36 -2.32 -17.07
CA GLY A 63 -0.25 -3.23 -17.38
C GLY A 63 -0.24 -4.47 -16.48
N ILE A 64 -0.44 -4.28 -15.17
CA ILE A 64 -0.51 -5.37 -14.19
C ILE A 64 -1.73 -6.26 -14.46
N LEU A 65 -2.89 -5.67 -14.72
CA LEU A 65 -4.11 -6.40 -15.10
C LEU A 65 -3.87 -7.27 -16.34
N ASN A 66 -3.23 -6.71 -17.38
CA ASN A 66 -2.88 -7.47 -18.58
C ASN A 66 -1.93 -8.65 -18.30
N GLN A 67 -1.00 -8.52 -17.35
CA GLN A 67 -0.13 -9.62 -16.94
C GLN A 67 -0.91 -10.68 -16.15
N ALA A 68 -1.79 -10.25 -15.24
CA ALA A 68 -2.64 -11.15 -14.46
C ALA A 68 -3.54 -11.99 -15.39
N MET A 69 -4.17 -11.36 -16.39
CA MET A 69 -4.99 -12.05 -17.40
C MET A 69 -4.21 -13.10 -18.21
N LYS A 70 -2.89 -12.94 -18.33
CA LYS A 70 -1.99 -13.91 -19.00
C LYS A 70 -1.51 -15.03 -18.05
N GLY A 71 -2.05 -15.11 -16.84
CA GLY A 71 -1.68 -16.12 -15.85
C GLY A 71 -0.50 -15.75 -14.96
N ASN A 72 -0.05 -14.49 -14.95
CA ASN A 72 0.96 -14.06 -13.99
C ASN A 72 0.34 -13.93 -12.58
N THR A 73 0.54 -14.98 -11.77
CA THR A 73 -0.01 -15.07 -10.41
C THR A 73 0.51 -13.99 -9.48
N LYS A 74 1.73 -13.47 -9.68
CA LYS A 74 2.27 -12.35 -8.88
C LYS A 74 1.54 -11.04 -9.19
N ALA A 75 1.21 -10.80 -10.46
CA ALA A 75 0.41 -9.65 -10.86
C ALA A 75 -1.03 -9.75 -10.32
N ALA A 76 -1.63 -10.94 -10.36
CA ALA A 76 -2.94 -11.19 -9.77
C ALA A 76 -2.93 -10.97 -8.24
N ALA A 77 -1.90 -11.48 -7.54
CA ALA A 77 -1.73 -11.25 -6.11
C ALA A 77 -1.55 -9.76 -5.78
N PHE A 78 -0.75 -9.02 -6.55
CA PHE A 78 -0.61 -7.58 -6.38
C PHE A 78 -1.96 -6.85 -6.51
N LEU A 79 -2.78 -7.19 -7.50
CA LEU A 79 -4.11 -6.59 -7.67
C LEU A 79 -5.03 -6.90 -6.49
N ARG A 80 -5.09 -8.17 -6.08
CA ARG A 80 -5.84 -8.62 -4.90
C ARG A 80 -5.43 -7.83 -3.65
N ASP A 81 -4.13 -7.69 -3.41
CA ASP A 81 -3.61 -6.99 -2.25
C ASP A 81 -3.93 -5.49 -2.33
N THR A 82 -3.91 -4.90 -3.53
CA THR A 82 -4.24 -3.48 -3.76
C THR A 82 -5.72 -3.18 -3.48
N VAL A 83 -6.63 -4.11 -3.74
CA VAL A 83 -8.07 -3.95 -3.44
C VAL A 83 -8.43 -4.33 -2.00
N GLY A 84 -7.46 -4.70 -1.18
CA GLY A 84 -7.67 -5.07 0.23
C GLY A 84 -8.12 -6.51 0.45
N GLU A 85 -8.17 -7.34 -0.58
CA GLU A 85 -8.60 -8.75 -0.48
C GLU A 85 -7.45 -9.70 -0.09
N ASN A 86 -6.41 -9.18 0.58
CA ASN A 86 -5.30 -10.04 1.05
C ASN A 86 -5.76 -10.83 2.29
N PRO A 87 -5.89 -12.17 2.19
CA PRO A 87 -6.45 -12.98 3.29
C PRO A 87 -5.61 -12.94 4.57
N LEU A 88 -4.31 -12.62 4.49
CA LEU A 88 -3.43 -12.50 5.65
C LEU A 88 -3.63 -11.17 6.38
N LEU A 89 -3.83 -10.08 5.65
CA LEU A 89 -4.07 -8.76 6.26
C LEU A 89 -5.44 -8.73 6.95
N VAL A 90 -6.47 -9.31 6.32
CA VAL A 90 -7.81 -9.43 6.92
C VAL A 90 -7.76 -10.21 8.24
N GLN A 91 -7.01 -11.32 8.29
CA GLN A 91 -6.85 -12.10 9.52
C GLN A 91 -6.08 -11.35 10.62
N GLU A 92 -5.05 -10.57 10.26
CA GLU A 92 -4.31 -9.77 11.24
C GLU A 92 -5.18 -8.68 11.85
N GLU A 93 -5.99 -7.98 11.04
CA GLU A 93 -6.96 -6.97 11.53
C GLU A 93 -8.02 -7.60 12.45
N GLU A 94 -8.61 -8.73 12.07
CA GLU A 94 -9.56 -9.47 12.92
C GLU A 94 -8.92 -9.92 14.24
N SER A 95 -7.68 -10.39 14.22
CA SER A 95 -6.97 -10.81 15.44
C SER A 95 -6.65 -9.64 16.37
N SER A 96 -6.32 -8.47 15.81
CA SER A 96 -6.05 -7.24 16.57
C SER A 96 -7.33 -6.75 17.24
N THR A 97 -8.43 -6.68 16.50
CA THR A 97 -9.71 -6.23 17.06
C THR A 97 -10.21 -7.14 18.18
N LEU A 98 -9.99 -8.46 18.08
CA LEU A 98 -10.31 -9.38 19.15
C LEU A 98 -9.44 -9.14 20.41
N ALA A 99 -8.16 -8.85 20.23
CA ALA A 99 -7.25 -8.53 21.34
C ALA A 99 -7.66 -7.23 22.06
N ASP A 100 -7.99 -6.18 21.30
CA ASP A 100 -8.44 -4.90 21.84
C ASP A 100 -9.74 -5.06 22.66
N ALA A 101 -10.69 -5.84 22.15
CA ALA A 101 -11.94 -6.13 22.85
C ALA A 101 -11.73 -6.93 24.15
N ILE A 102 -10.76 -7.85 24.18
CA ILE A 102 -10.40 -8.59 25.39
C ILE A 102 -9.77 -7.66 26.42
N GLU A 103 -8.89 -6.75 26.00
CA GLU A 103 -8.22 -5.80 26.89
C GLU A 103 -9.23 -4.81 27.51
N GLU A 104 -10.17 -4.30 26.71
CA GLU A 104 -11.25 -3.43 27.16
C GLU A 104 -12.18 -4.15 28.15
N ALA A 105 -12.56 -5.40 27.86
CA ALA A 105 -13.37 -6.21 28.75
C ALA A 105 -12.67 -6.49 30.09
N TYR A 106 -11.35 -6.72 30.07
CA TYR A 106 -10.55 -6.89 31.28
C TYR A 106 -10.50 -5.60 32.10
N ARG A 107 -10.24 -4.46 31.46
CA ARG A 107 -10.18 -3.14 32.10
C ARG A 107 -11.49 -2.79 32.79
N ASN A 108 -12.62 -2.92 32.10
CA ASN A 108 -13.95 -2.64 32.64
C ASN A 108 -14.28 -3.54 33.84
N ARG A 109 -13.76 -4.77 33.87
CA ARG A 109 -13.96 -5.70 34.99
C ARG A 109 -13.14 -5.32 36.22
N VAL A 110 -11.90 -4.85 36.03
CA VAL A 110 -11.02 -4.39 37.12
C VAL A 110 -11.54 -3.09 37.72
N GLU A 111 -11.91 -2.11 36.89
CA GLU A 111 -12.48 -0.83 37.35
C GLU A 111 -13.87 -1.00 38.00
N GLY A 112 -14.65 -2.00 37.56
CA GLY A 112 -15.92 -2.37 38.20
C GLY A 112 -15.77 -3.04 39.56
N SER A 113 -14.62 -3.65 39.86
CA SER A 113 -14.34 -4.26 41.17
C SER A 113 -13.82 -3.29 42.23
N GLU A 114 -13.22 -2.16 41.82
CA GLU A 114 -12.73 -1.11 42.73
C GLU A 114 -13.82 -0.15 43.21
N ASN A 115 -14.97 -0.08 42.52
CA ASN A 115 -16.10 0.79 42.87
C ASN A 115 -17.21 0.10 43.68
N ALA A 116 -16.97 -1.12 44.17
CA ALA A 116 -17.94 -1.94 44.91
C ALA A 116 -17.63 -2.13 46.41
N GLU A 117 -16.61 -1.43 46.94
CA GLU A 117 -16.35 -1.25 48.39
C GLU A 117 -16.83 0.12 48.88
#